data_AF-A0A9D1K9R8-F1
#
_entry.id   AF-A0A9D1K9R8-F1
#
_cell.length_a   1.000
_cell.length_b   1.000
_cell.length_c   1.000
_cell.angle_alpha   90.00
_cell.angle_beta   90.00
_cell.angle_gamma   90.00
#
_symmetry.space_group_name_H-M   'P 1'
#
loop_
_entity.id
_entity.type
_entity.pdbx_description
1 polymer ?
#
loop_
_entity_poly.entity_id
_entity_poly.type
_entity_poly.pdbx_seq_one_letter_code
_entity_poly.pdbx_strand_id
1 'polypeptide(L)'
;MFIVLYNSIKKIILHFNPAHSIKTLGIAVFKTLCECDLISSSAKVETTAHKQLFFVALHLRNASIHDQNIFNTAMAEMLSPIENPRYLLIAKKFKFYNYKLSFACPSIIGKKKEYVEVLAQKLKATTGHFEPVYTHRENGRKLIIKCRKNSYITFNEKVMKKKYKVSHFK
;
A
#
# COMPACT_ATOMS: atom_id res chain seq x y z
N MET A 1 -17.33 7.56 -0.52
CA MET A 1 -16.14 8.43 -0.61
C MET A 1 -15.13 7.73 -1.51
N PHE A 2 -14.96 8.18 -2.76
CA PHE A 2 -14.01 7.56 -3.70
C PHE A 2 -12.59 7.98 -3.30
N ILE A 3 -11.74 7.01 -2.95
CA ILE A 3 -10.33 7.31 -2.65
C ILE A 3 -9.59 7.54 -3.97
N VAL A 4 -9.10 8.76 -4.13
CA VAL A 4 -8.26 9.18 -5.26
C VAL A 4 -6.85 8.66 -5.02
N LEU A 5 -6.50 7.50 -5.58
CA LEU A 5 -5.12 7.02 -5.60
C LEU A 5 -4.43 7.47 -6.89
N TYR A 6 -3.76 8.61 -6.71
CA TYR A 6 -2.54 9.10 -7.34
C TYR A 6 -2.19 8.67 -8.78
N ASN A 7 -1.76 9.69 -9.51
CA ASN A 7 -1.69 9.74 -10.95
C ASN A 7 -0.22 9.78 -11.45
N SER A 8 0.10 9.35 -12.68
CA SER A 8 1.44 9.47 -13.30
C SER A 8 2.59 8.65 -12.67
N ILE A 9 2.44 7.33 -12.71
CA ILE A 9 3.50 6.36 -12.40
C ILE A 9 4.20 5.97 -13.70
N LYS A 10 5.32 6.61 -14.02
CA LYS A 10 6.16 6.18 -15.17
C LYS A 10 7.19 5.10 -14.81
N LYS A 11 7.36 4.69 -13.54
CA LYS A 11 8.21 3.56 -13.13
C LYS A 11 7.80 2.92 -11.79
N ILE A 12 6.60 2.33 -11.68
CA ILE A 12 6.39 1.27 -10.67
C ILE A 12 6.94 0.00 -11.31
N ILE A 13 8.12 -0.41 -10.85
CA ILE A 13 8.71 -1.71 -11.13
C ILE A 13 7.95 -2.72 -10.25
N LEU A 14 6.69 -2.98 -10.61
CA LEU A 14 5.90 -4.10 -10.13
C LEU A 14 5.12 -4.68 -11.31
N HIS A 15 4.55 -3.82 -12.15
CA HIS A 15 4.14 -4.13 -13.53
C HIS A 15 4.24 -2.85 -14.38
N PHE A 16 4.45 -2.97 -15.69
CA PHE A 16 4.35 -1.87 -16.68
C PHE A 16 3.03 -1.04 -16.58
N ASN A 17 2.06 -1.50 -15.78
CA ASN A 17 0.75 -0.89 -15.55
C ASN A 17 0.48 -0.58 -14.05
N PRO A 18 0.35 0.71 -13.68
CA PRO A 18 0.01 1.16 -12.33
C PRO A 18 -1.31 0.63 -11.78
N ALA A 19 -2.35 0.55 -12.63
CA ALA A 19 -3.66 0.07 -12.23
C ALA A 19 -3.61 -1.41 -11.82
N HIS A 20 -2.83 -2.20 -12.55
CA HIS A 20 -2.60 -3.60 -12.19
C HIS A 20 -1.89 -3.73 -10.85
N SER A 21 -0.88 -2.90 -10.60
CA SER A 21 -0.12 -2.92 -9.34
C SER A 21 -1.00 -2.55 -8.14
N ILE A 22 -1.82 -1.50 -8.26
CA ILE A 22 -2.77 -1.10 -7.21
C ILE A 22 -3.83 -2.20 -6.99
N LYS A 23 -4.31 -2.81 -8.07
CA LYS A 23 -5.28 -3.91 -7.99
C LYS A 23 -4.72 -5.11 -7.23
N THR A 24 -3.50 -5.57 -7.53
CA THR A 24 -2.93 -6.74 -6.86
C THR A 24 -2.65 -6.47 -5.38
N LEU A 25 -2.16 -5.27 -5.03
CA LEU A 25 -2.03 -4.83 -3.64
C LEU A 25 -3.39 -4.81 -2.92
N GLY A 26 -4.40 -4.21 -3.56
CA GLY A 26 -5.77 -4.16 -3.03
C GLY A 26 -6.35 -5.55 -2.79
N ILE A 27 -6.16 -6.48 -3.72
CA ILE A 27 -6.59 -7.88 -3.55
C ILE A 27 -5.87 -8.54 -2.37
N ALA A 28 -4.56 -8.32 -2.21
CA ALA A 28 -3.81 -8.90 -1.09
C ALA A 28 -4.28 -8.35 0.26
N VAL A 29 -4.50 -7.04 0.37
CA VAL A 29 -5.04 -6.40 1.58
C VAL A 29 -6.45 -6.90 1.87
N PHE A 30 -7.35 -6.91 0.88
CA PHE A 30 -8.72 -7.40 1.03
C PHE A 30 -8.75 -8.85 1.55
N LYS A 31 -8.02 -9.76 0.88
CA LYS A 31 -7.96 -11.17 1.29
C LYS A 31 -7.40 -11.34 2.69
N THR A 32 -6.42 -10.53 3.08
CA THR A 32 -5.88 -10.54 4.44
C THR A 32 -6.93 -10.12 5.45
N LEU A 33 -7.64 -9.03 5.19
CA LEU A 33 -8.68 -8.54 6.09
C LEU A 33 -9.81 -9.58 6.25
N CYS A 34 -10.22 -10.26 5.17
CA CYS A 34 -11.21 -11.33 5.26
C CYS A 34 -10.69 -12.54 6.05
N GLU A 35 -9.47 -13.00 5.80
CA GLU A 35 -8.89 -14.17 6.49
C GLU A 35 -8.61 -13.90 7.98
N CYS A 36 -8.45 -12.63 8.35
CA CYS A 36 -8.26 -12.21 9.73
C CYS A 36 -9.59 -11.83 10.43
N ASP A 37 -10.74 -12.10 9.80
CA ASP A 37 -12.09 -11.73 10.27
C ASP A 37 -12.26 -10.24 10.58
N LEU A 38 -11.55 -9.37 9.84
CA LEU A 38 -11.61 -7.91 10.01
C LEU A 38 -12.68 -7.25 9.15
N ILE A 39 -13.12 -7.90 8.07
CA ILE A 39 -14.21 -7.47 7.18
C ILE A 39 -14.93 -8.68 6.57
N SER A 40 -16.14 -8.48 6.03
CA SER A 40 -16.87 -9.52 5.32
C SER A 40 -16.20 -9.93 4.00
N SER A 41 -16.26 -11.22 3.68
CA SER A 41 -15.82 -11.80 2.41
C SER A 41 -16.83 -11.63 1.26
N SER A 42 -18.03 -11.09 1.54
CA SER A 42 -19.08 -10.86 0.53
C SER A 42 -18.73 -9.76 -0.48
N ALA A 43 -17.75 -8.93 -0.17
CA ALA A 43 -17.33 -7.81 -0.99
C ALA A 43 -16.44 -8.24 -2.16
N LYS A 44 -16.37 -7.39 -3.19
CA LYS A 44 -15.51 -7.58 -4.37
C LYS A 44 -14.62 -6.37 -4.58
N VAL A 45 -13.32 -6.60 -4.78
CA VAL A 45 -12.37 -5.55 -5.14
C VAL A 45 -12.55 -5.20 -6.61
N GLU A 46 -12.91 -3.95 -6.88
CA GLU A 46 -13.02 -3.39 -8.22
C GLU A 46 -12.02 -2.26 -8.43
N THR A 47 -11.53 -2.12 -9.66
CA THR A 47 -10.62 -1.04 -10.04
C THR A 47 -11.05 -0.39 -11.34
N THR A 48 -11.06 0.94 -11.35
CA THR A 48 -11.35 1.74 -12.54
C THR A 48 -10.14 2.62 -12.86
N ALA A 49 -9.56 2.44 -14.04
CA ALA A 49 -8.45 3.26 -14.51
C ALA A 49 -9.00 4.42 -15.34
N HIS A 50 -8.81 5.65 -14.85
CA HIS A 50 -9.22 6.84 -15.57
C HIS A 50 -8.02 7.38 -16.35
N LYS A 51 -7.88 6.98 -17.63
CA LYS A 51 -6.71 7.30 -18.45
C LYS A 51 -6.50 8.82 -18.64
N GLN A 52 -7.57 9.59 -18.80
CA GLN A 52 -7.53 11.05 -19.02
C GLN A 52 -7.12 11.82 -17.76
N LEU A 53 -7.64 11.40 -16.61
CA LEU A 53 -7.33 11.97 -15.30
C LEU A 53 -6.18 11.23 -14.63
N PHE A 54 -5.53 10.32 -15.38
CA PHE A 54 -4.40 9.47 -15.05
C PHE A 54 -4.40 8.86 -13.63
N PHE A 55 -5.55 8.64 -12.99
CA PHE A 55 -5.65 8.01 -11.65
C PHE A 55 -6.31 6.62 -11.71
N VAL A 56 -6.15 5.85 -10.63
CA VAL A 56 -6.77 4.54 -10.46
C VAL A 56 -7.68 4.59 -9.24
N ALA A 57 -8.98 4.37 -9.43
CA ALA A 57 -9.91 4.13 -8.34
C ALA A 57 -9.85 2.66 -7.93
N LEU A 58 -9.87 2.42 -6.63
CA LEU A 58 -9.97 1.10 -6.00
C LEU A 58 -11.09 1.17 -4.97
N HIS A 59 -12.07 0.28 -5.07
CA HIS A 59 -13.20 0.24 -4.14
C HIS A 59 -13.68 -1.19 -3.88
N LEU A 60 -14.29 -1.39 -2.72
CA LEU A 60 -15.05 -2.60 -2.43
C LEU A 60 -16.51 -2.42 -2.86
N ARG A 61 -16.98 -3.28 -3.75
CA ARG A 61 -18.39 -3.42 -4.10
C ARG A 61 -19.05 -4.43 -3.17
N ASN A 62 -20.32 -4.22 -2.83
CA ASN A 62 -21.10 -5.06 -1.90
C ASN A 62 -20.47 -5.16 -0.49
N ALA A 63 -19.78 -4.10 -0.07
CA ALA A 63 -19.25 -3.95 1.30
C ALA A 63 -20.15 -3.02 2.11
N SER A 64 -20.20 -3.25 3.43
CA SER A 64 -20.75 -2.27 4.36
C SER A 64 -19.90 -0.99 4.35
N ILE A 65 -20.46 0.13 4.81
CA ILE A 65 -19.69 1.37 4.99
C ILE A 65 -18.51 1.14 5.95
N HIS A 66 -18.73 0.32 6.98
CA HIS A 66 -17.70 -0.05 7.95
C HIS A 66 -16.51 -0.78 7.29
N ASP A 67 -16.80 -1.86 6.55
CA ASP A 67 -15.78 -2.66 5.86
C ASP A 67 -15.05 -1.84 4.80
N GLN A 68 -15.79 -0.99 4.08
CA GLN A 68 -15.23 -0.09 3.10
C GLN A 68 -14.25 0.89 3.77
N ASN A 69 -14.59 1.45 4.93
CA ASN A 69 -13.69 2.34 5.67
C ASN A 69 -12.43 1.62 6.18
N ILE A 70 -12.56 0.39 6.70
CA ILE A 70 -11.41 -0.41 7.13
C ILE A 70 -10.44 -0.65 5.97
N PHE A 71 -10.95 -1.14 4.85
CA PHE A 71 -10.15 -1.41 3.66
C PHE A 71 -9.49 -0.14 3.12
N ASN A 72 -10.25 0.94 3.03
CA ASN A 72 -9.81 2.24 2.56
C ASN A 72 -8.68 2.81 3.40
N THR A 73 -8.81 2.78 4.73
CA THR A 73 -7.76 3.22 5.65
C THR A 73 -6.51 2.36 5.49
N ALA A 74 -6.65 1.04 5.42
CA ALA A 74 -5.51 0.14 5.25
C ALA A 74 -4.75 0.40 3.93
N MET A 75 -5.48 0.60 2.83
CA MET A 75 -4.87 0.94 1.54
C MET A 75 -4.22 2.32 1.56
N ALA A 76 -4.84 3.31 2.20
CA ALA A 76 -4.29 4.65 2.33
C ALA A 76 -2.97 4.63 3.14
N GLU A 77 -2.93 3.91 4.26
CA GLU A 77 -1.70 3.73 5.06
C GLU A 77 -0.59 3.05 4.26
N MET A 78 -0.90 1.96 3.56
CA MET A 78 0.08 1.20 2.77
C MET A 78 0.67 2.04 1.63
N LEU A 79 -0.13 2.89 1.00
CA LEU A 79 0.23 3.73 -0.15
C LEU A 79 0.67 5.15 0.24
N SER A 80 0.80 5.43 1.53
CA SER A 80 1.32 6.69 2.06
C SER A 80 2.83 6.61 2.35
N PRO A 81 3.53 7.76 2.39
CA PRO A 81 4.90 7.80 2.85
C PRO A 81 5.06 7.07 4.19
N ILE A 82 6.16 6.32 4.32
CA ILE A 82 6.36 5.42 5.45
C ILE A 82 6.55 6.23 6.75
N GLU A 83 5.55 6.22 7.63
CA GLU A 83 5.54 6.98 8.88
C GLU A 83 5.42 6.08 10.12
N ASN A 84 6.58 5.77 10.72
CA ASN A 84 6.69 4.99 11.95
C ASN A 84 5.79 3.72 12.02
N PRO A 85 5.73 2.87 10.97
CA PRO A 85 4.87 1.70 11.02
C PRO A 85 5.48 0.64 11.93
N ARG A 86 4.66 -0.15 12.62
CA ARG A 86 5.12 -1.27 13.47
C ARG A 86 5.82 -2.38 12.68
N TYR A 87 5.41 -2.56 11.43
CA TYR A 87 6.04 -3.47 10.47
C TYR A 87 6.27 -2.77 9.13
N LEU A 88 7.40 -3.07 8.50
CA LEU A 88 7.67 -2.75 7.11
C LEU A 88 7.46 -3.98 6.24
N LEU A 89 6.96 -3.80 5.03
CA LEU A 89 6.92 -4.82 4.00
C LEU A 89 7.97 -4.45 2.97
N ILE A 90 9.07 -5.19 2.90
CA ILE A 90 10.20 -4.86 2.03
C ILE A 90 10.34 -5.94 0.97
N ALA A 91 10.29 -5.56 -0.31
CA ALA A 91 10.51 -6.51 -1.38
C ALA A 91 11.90 -7.14 -1.26
N LYS A 92 11.95 -8.47 -1.37
CA LYS A 92 13.18 -9.24 -1.23
C LYS A 92 13.37 -10.15 -2.42
N LYS A 93 14.59 -10.14 -2.96
CA LYS A 93 15.05 -11.09 -3.98
C LYS A 93 16.31 -11.75 -3.45
N PHE A 94 16.27 -13.06 -3.24
CA PHE A 94 17.33 -13.81 -2.56
C PHE A 94 17.69 -13.17 -1.20
N LYS A 95 18.95 -12.73 -1.02
CA LYS A 95 19.44 -12.10 0.22
C LYS A 95 19.37 -10.56 0.18
N PHE A 96 18.84 -9.95 -0.88
CA PHE A 96 18.88 -8.50 -1.07
C PHE A 96 17.50 -7.86 -0.91
N TYR A 97 17.45 -6.83 -0.06
CA TYR A 97 16.28 -5.95 0.08
C TYR A 97 16.25 -4.87 -1.00
N ASN A 98 15.11 -4.75 -1.67
CA ASN A 98 14.81 -3.63 -2.55
C ASN A 98 14.03 -2.56 -1.77
N TYR A 99 14.74 -1.65 -1.09
CA TYR A 99 14.13 -0.58 -0.31
C TYR A 99 13.28 0.40 -1.14
N LYS A 100 13.47 0.46 -2.46
CA LYS A 100 12.60 1.27 -3.35
C LYS A 100 11.18 0.72 -3.40
N LEU A 101 11.05 -0.60 -3.29
CA LEU A 101 9.78 -1.31 -3.26
C LEU A 101 9.50 -1.75 -1.82
N SER A 102 9.20 -0.78 -0.97
CA SER A 102 8.84 -0.98 0.43
C SER A 102 7.56 -0.24 0.77
N PHE A 103 6.79 -0.81 1.70
CA PHE A 103 5.49 -0.30 2.15
C PHE A 103 5.44 -0.29 3.68
N ALA A 104 4.67 0.66 4.24
CA ALA A 104 4.20 0.53 5.61
C ALA A 104 3.18 -0.62 5.66
N CYS A 105 3.29 -1.51 6.65
CA CYS A 105 2.20 -2.43 6.93
C CYS A 105 1.03 -1.65 7.53
N PRO A 106 -0.21 -1.81 7.02
CA PRO A 106 -1.38 -1.15 7.58
C PRO A 106 -1.50 -1.40 9.09
N SER A 107 -1.85 -0.38 9.85
CA SER A 107 -1.90 -0.41 11.30
C SER A 107 -2.84 -1.50 11.82
N ILE A 108 -4.01 -1.67 11.19
CA ILE A 108 -4.99 -2.71 11.55
C ILE A 108 -4.43 -4.13 11.41
N ILE A 109 -3.59 -4.36 10.39
CA ILE A 109 -2.90 -5.64 10.15
C ILE A 109 -1.69 -5.75 11.08
N GLY A 110 -0.91 -4.68 11.23
CA GLY A 110 0.28 -4.61 12.07
C GLY A 110 0.04 -4.80 13.58
N LYS A 111 -1.23 -4.88 14.03
CA LYS A 111 -1.59 -5.19 15.42
C LYS A 111 -1.12 -6.58 15.85
N LYS A 112 -1.12 -7.56 14.95
CA LYS A 112 -0.81 -8.96 15.24
C LYS A 112 0.22 -9.49 14.24
N LYS A 113 1.21 -10.25 14.71
CA LYS A 113 2.27 -10.78 13.83
C LYS A 113 1.67 -11.74 12.81
N GLU A 114 0.68 -12.52 13.23
CA GLU A 114 -0.05 -13.50 12.44
C GLU A 114 -0.72 -12.83 11.23
N TYR A 115 -1.37 -11.66 11.44
CA TYR A 115 -2.02 -10.92 10.35
C TYR A 115 -1.01 -10.38 9.34
N VAL A 116 0.15 -9.95 9.81
CA VAL A 116 1.24 -9.48 8.95
C VAL A 116 1.81 -10.63 8.10
N GLU A 117 1.92 -11.82 8.68
CA GLU A 117 2.35 -13.03 7.97
C GLU A 117 1.33 -13.45 6.90
N VAL A 118 0.02 -13.37 7.19
CA VAL A 118 -1.04 -13.56 6.20
C VAL A 118 -0.89 -12.56 5.05
N LEU A 119 -0.68 -11.27 5.33
CA LEU A 119 -0.48 -10.26 4.29
C LEU A 119 0.74 -10.58 3.42
N ALA A 120 1.87 -10.95 4.03
CA ALA A 120 3.07 -11.31 3.30
C ALA A 120 2.83 -12.52 2.38
N GLN A 121 2.04 -13.51 2.84
CA GLN A 121 1.64 -14.65 2.03
C GLN A 121 0.75 -14.23 0.85
N LYS A 122 -0.27 -13.38 1.07
CA LYS A 122 -1.15 -12.91 -0.01
C LYS A 122 -0.38 -12.08 -1.04
N LEU A 123 0.51 -11.20 -0.59
CA LEU A 123 1.40 -10.44 -1.48
C LEU A 123 2.31 -11.35 -2.29
N LYS A 124 2.87 -12.41 -1.69
CA LYS A 124 3.71 -13.39 -2.40
C LYS A 124 2.95 -14.06 -3.55
N ALA A 125 1.65 -14.31 -3.38
CA ALA A 125 0.82 -14.94 -4.39
C ALA A 125 0.40 -13.99 -5.52
N THR A 126 0.23 -12.69 -5.27
CA THR A 126 -0.36 -11.76 -6.25
C THR A 126 0.59 -10.69 -6.79
N THR A 127 1.65 -10.38 -6.05
CA THR A 127 2.40 -9.13 -6.24
C THR A 127 3.91 -9.36 -6.24
N GLY A 128 4.42 -10.19 -5.34
CA GLY A 128 5.84 -10.48 -5.20
C GLY A 128 6.24 -10.80 -3.76
N HIS A 129 7.48 -11.22 -3.57
CA HIS A 129 7.96 -11.56 -2.22
C HIS A 129 8.30 -10.30 -1.41
N PHE A 130 7.47 -10.01 -0.41
CA PHE A 130 7.71 -8.97 0.59
C PHE A 130 7.99 -9.63 1.95
N GLU A 131 9.13 -9.29 2.55
CA GLU A 131 9.45 -9.71 3.90
C GLU A 131 8.88 -8.71 4.91
N PRO A 132 8.10 -9.17 5.91
CA PRO A 132 7.66 -8.35 7.01
C PRO A 132 8.78 -8.16 8.04
N VAL A 133 9.15 -6.91 8.30
CA VAL A 133 10.23 -6.55 9.24
C VAL A 133 9.65 -5.71 10.37
N TYR A 134 9.75 -6.22 11.60
CA TYR A 134 9.34 -5.50 12.81
C TYR A 134 10.29 -4.32 13.09
N THR A 135 9.73 -3.14 13.35
CA THR A 135 10.51 -1.89 13.43
C THR A 135 10.65 -1.34 14.85
N HIS A 136 9.88 -1.82 15.82
CA HIS A 136 10.00 -1.39 17.21
C HIS A 136 11.06 -2.23 17.95
N ARG A 137 12.23 -2.35 17.34
CA ARG A 137 13.45 -2.96 17.88
C ARG A 137 14.63 -2.02 17.62
N GLU A 138 15.76 -2.31 18.24
CA GLU A 138 17.01 -1.64 17.93
C GLU A 138 17.28 -1.65 16.41
N ASN A 139 17.72 -0.51 15.88
CA ASN A 139 17.91 -0.23 14.45
C ASN A 139 16.65 -0.04 13.57
N GLY A 140 15.43 -0.29 14.08
CA GLY A 140 14.23 -0.13 13.27
C GLY A 140 13.98 1.30 12.79
N ARG A 141 14.32 2.32 13.59
CA ARG A 141 14.28 3.74 13.17
C ARG A 141 15.17 4.02 11.96
N LYS A 142 16.39 3.44 11.93
CA LYS A 142 17.31 3.58 10.78
C LYS A 142 16.70 2.96 9.52
N LEU A 143 16.06 1.80 9.66
CA LEU A 143 15.40 1.11 8.56
C LEU A 143 14.18 1.88 8.03
N ILE A 144 13.35 2.44 8.92
CA ILE A 144 12.23 3.31 8.55
C ILE A 144 12.73 4.51 7.73
N ILE A 145 13.78 5.20 8.21
CA ILE A 145 14.35 6.35 7.49
C ILE A 145 14.88 5.91 6.11
N LYS A 146 15.55 4.76 6.04
CA LYS A 146 16.06 4.21 4.78
C LYS A 146 14.93 3.92 3.80
N CYS A 147 13.85 3.25 4.23
CA CYS A 147 12.71 2.95 3.38
C CYS A 147 11.97 4.24 2.97
N ARG A 148 11.70 5.16 3.90
CA ARG A 148 11.08 6.46 3.61
C ARG A 148 11.88 7.24 2.55
N LYS A 149 13.20 7.32 2.67
CA LYS A 149 14.03 8.07 1.71
C LYS A 149 14.02 7.44 0.30
N ASN A 150 13.95 6.12 0.20
CA ASN A 150 14.15 5.39 -1.05
C ASN A 150 12.85 4.93 -1.73
N SER A 151 11.74 4.81 -1.00
CA SER A 151 10.52 4.19 -1.52
C SER A 151 9.93 4.94 -2.72
N TYR A 152 9.35 4.18 -3.65
CA TYR A 152 8.60 4.75 -4.77
C TYR A 152 7.42 5.59 -4.30
N ILE A 153 6.79 5.25 -3.17
CA ILE A 153 5.69 6.03 -2.62
C ILE A 153 6.13 7.44 -2.24
N THR A 154 7.23 7.58 -1.49
CA THR A 154 7.74 8.90 -1.12
C THR A 154 8.25 9.68 -2.34
N PHE A 155 8.85 9.01 -3.32
CA PHE A 155 9.21 9.65 -4.58
C PHE A 155 7.97 10.19 -5.31
N ASN A 156 6.92 9.36 -5.44
CA ASN A 156 5.66 9.75 -6.04
C ASN A 156 5.05 10.95 -5.29
N GLU A 157 4.85 10.87 -3.99
CA GLU A 157 4.28 11.98 -3.21
C GLU A 157 5.00 13.33 -3.48
N LYS A 158 6.34 13.33 -3.49
CA LYS A 158 7.15 14.51 -3.84
C LYS A 158 6.90 15.00 -5.26
N VAL A 159 6.76 14.11 -6.23
CA VAL A 159 6.48 14.48 -7.64
C VAL A 159 5.10 15.14 -7.77
N MET A 160 4.05 14.70 -7.04
CA MET A 160 2.76 15.41 -7.11
C MET A 160 2.76 16.72 -6.36
N LYS A 161 3.39 16.79 -5.19
CA LYS A 161 3.52 18.06 -4.48
C LYS A 161 4.24 19.13 -5.34
N LYS A 162 5.08 18.70 -6.29
CA LYS A 162 5.69 19.61 -7.28
C LYS A 162 4.76 19.95 -8.46
N LYS A 163 3.88 19.05 -8.89
CA LYS A 163 2.91 19.27 -9.97
C LYS A 163 1.71 20.12 -9.53
N TYR A 164 1.34 20.05 -8.26
CA TYR A 164 0.32 20.89 -7.64
C TYR A 164 0.99 21.82 -6.63
N LYS A 165 1.45 22.99 -7.09
CA LYS A 165 1.68 24.12 -6.18
C LYS A 165 0.32 24.70 -5.83
N VAL A 166 -0.08 24.61 -4.57
CA VAL A 166 -1.21 25.37 -4.06
C VAL A 166 -0.77 26.84 -4.03
N SER A 167 -1.18 27.62 -5.02
CA SER A 167 -1.14 29.07 -4.91
C SER A 167 -2.23 29.47 -3.92
N HIS A 168 -1.84 29.97 -2.76
CA HIS A 168 -2.76 30.71 -1.91
C HIS A 168 -3.16 31.98 -2.69
N PHE A 169 -4.45 32.11 -3.02
CA PHE A 169 -5.00 33.41 -3.34
C PHE A 169 -4.92 34.26 -2.07
N LYS A 170 -4.26 35.41 -2.18
CA LYS A 170 -4.35 36.48 -1.18
C LYS A 170 -5.75 37.09 -1.24
#